data_AF-A0A816SVX5-F1
#
_entry.id   AF-A0A816SVX5-F1
#
_cell.length_a   1.000
_cell.length_b   1.000
_cell.length_c   1.000
_cell.angle_alpha   90.00
_cell.angle_beta   90.00
_cell.angle_gamma   90.00
#
_symmetry.space_group_name_H-M   'P 1'
#
loop_
_entity.id
_entity.type
_entity.pdbx_description
1 polymer ?
#
loop_
_entity_poly.entity_id
_entity_poly.type
_entity_poly.pdbx_seq_one_letter_code
_entity_poly.pdbx_strand_id
1 'polypeptide(L)' 'MKDKIAAILQIEEPCTLVQANNLIGALSWYRKFLPNFATIAAPIHAITNHTK' A
#
# COMPACT_ATOMS: atom_id res chain seq x y z
N MET A 1 -7.71 17.99 -3.36
CA MET A 1 -7.74 16.59 -3.86
C MET A 1 -6.39 16.18 -4.45
N LYS A 2 -5.72 17.05 -5.22
CA LYS A 2 -4.39 16.77 -5.79
C LYS A 2 -3.32 16.48 -4.73
N ASP A 3 -3.39 17.12 -3.57
CA ASP A 3 -2.37 17.00 -2.52
C ASP A 3 -2.26 15.59 -1.93
N LYS A 4 -3.39 14.88 -1.78
CA LYS A 4 -3.40 13.51 -1.25
C LYS A 4 -2.80 12.51 -2.22
N ILE A 5 -3.07 12.69 -3.51
CA ILE A 5 -2.51 11.83 -4.58
C ILE A 5 -1.03 12.14 -4.76
N ALA A 6 -0.64 13.42 -4.73
CA ALA A 6 0.76 13.85 -4.79
C ALA A 6 1.58 13.25 -3.64
N ALA A 7 1.03 13.26 -2.42
CA ALA A 7 1.67 12.62 -1.27
C ALA A 7 1.87 11.11 -1.47
N ILE A 8 0.90 10.39 -2.05
CA ILE A 8 1.03 8.96 -2.35
C ILE A 8 2.09 8.69 -3.42
N LEU A 9 2.14 9.52 -4.47
CA LEU A 9 3.13 9.42 -5.54
C LEU A 9 4.56 9.75 -5.07
N GLN A 10 4.69 10.48 -3.97
CA GLN A 10 5.98 10.78 -3.32
C GLN A 10 6.41 9.73 -2.29
N ILE A 11 5.59 8.70 -2.03
CA ILE A 11 6.00 7.63 -1.13
C ILE A 11 7.15 6.86 -1.78
N GLU A 12 8.29 6.81 -1.08
CA GLU A 12 9.43 6.00 -1.49
C GLU A 12 9.12 4.51 -1.38
N GLU A 13 9.85 3.71 -2.16
CA GLU A 13 9.69 2.25 -2.14
C GLU A 13 9.98 1.70 -0.74
N PRO A 14 9.04 0.94 -0.14
CA PRO A 14 9.20 0.49 1.24
C PRO A 14 10.31 -0.56 1.34
N CYS A 15 11.37 -0.24 2.08
CA CYS A 15 12.49 -1.15 2.34
C CYS A 15 12.31 -2.00 3.61
N THR A 16 11.26 -1.75 4.39
CA THR A 16 10.99 -2.44 5.65
C THR A 16 9.54 -2.93 5.74
N LEU A 17 9.32 -4.00 6.51
CA LEU A 17 7.99 -4.57 6.74
C LEU A 17 6.99 -3.56 7.33
N VAL A 18 7.46 -2.67 8.20
CA VAL A 18 6.65 -1.61 8.81
C VAL A 18 6.19 -0.60 7.76
N GLN A 19 7.09 -0.16 6.88
CA GLN A 19 6.76 0.75 5.79
C GLN A 19 5.79 0.11 4.79
N ALA A 20 6.00 -1.18 4.45
CA ALA A 20 5.11 -1.92 3.57
C ALA A 20 3.68 -2.03 4.13
N ASN A 21 3.55 -2.33 5.42
CA ASN A 21 2.24 -2.34 6.10
C ASN A 21 1.57 -0.97 6.12
N ASN A 22 2.34 0.09 6.41
CA ASN A 22 1.83 1.47 6.39
C ASN A 22 1.35 1.90 4.99
N LEU A 23 2.09 1.54 3.94
CA LEU A 23 1.72 1.82 2.55
C LEU A 23 0.40 1.13 2.19
N ILE A 24 0.27 -0.16 2.48
CA ILE A 24 -0.95 -0.93 2.23
C ILE A 24 -2.13 -0.34 3.01
N GLY A 25 -1.92 0.04 4.27
CA GLY A 25 -2.93 0.72 5.08
C GLY A 25 -3.41 2.03 4.46
N ALA A 26 -2.47 2.87 3.99
CA ALA A 26 -2.77 4.13 3.32
C ALA A 26 -3.54 3.92 2.00
N LEU A 27 -3.16 2.91 1.21
CA LEU A 27 -3.80 2.59 -0.07
C LEU A 27 -5.15 1.86 0.10
N SER A 28 -5.41 1.23 1.25
CA SER A 28 -6.64 0.49 1.53
C SER A 28 -7.90 1.37 1.40
N TRP A 29 -7.80 2.67 1.70
CA TRP A 29 -8.89 3.62 1.47
C TRP A 29 -9.25 3.74 -0.02
N TYR A 30 -8.25 3.67 -0.90
CA TYR A 30 -8.39 3.82 -2.36
C TYR A 30 -8.77 2.54 -3.09
N ARG A 31 -8.84 1.38 -2.39
CA ARG A 31 -9.13 0.08 -2.99
C ARG A 31 -10.42 0.03 -3.83
N LYS A 32 -11.43 0.86 -3.51
CA LYS A 32 -12.69 0.93 -4.26
C LYS A 32 -12.53 1.56 -5.65
N PHE A 33 -11.46 2.33 -5.86
CA PHE A 33 -11.16 3.03 -7.10
C PHE A 33 -10.09 2.31 -7.93
N LEU A 34 -9.43 1.30 -7.35
CA LEU A 34 -8.36 0.54 -7.99
C LEU A 34 -8.88 -0.85 -8.39
N PRO A 35 -9.05 -1.14 -9.69
CA PRO A 35 -9.45 -2.47 -10.12
C PRO A 35 -8.37 -3.48 -9.73
N ASN A 36 -8.80 -4.66 -9.24
CA ASN A 36 -7.92 -5.75 -8.83
C ASN A 36 -6.87 -5.38 -7.75
N PHE A 37 -7.17 -4.43 -6.87
CA PHE A 37 -6.26 -4.00 -5.79
C PHE A 37 -5.70 -5.19 -4.99
N ALA A 38 -6.53 -6.16 -4.63
CA ALA A 38 -6.11 -7.34 -3.88
C ALA A 38 -5.02 -8.15 -4.61
N THR A 39 -5.12 -8.28 -5.93
CA THR A 39 -4.14 -8.99 -6.77
C THR A 39 -2.82 -8.24 -6.83
N ILE A 40 -2.86 -6.90 -6.95
CA ILE A 40 -1.65 -6.06 -6.99
C ILE A 40 -0.96 -6.02 -5.61
N ALA A 41 -1.74 -5.98 -4.54
CA ALA A 41 -1.26 -5.94 -3.16
C ALA A 41 -0.83 -7.31 -2.61
N ALA A 42 -1.21 -8.41 -3.27
CA ALA A 42 -0.90 -9.78 -2.86
C ALA A 42 0.58 -10.04 -2.52
N PRO A 43 1.58 -9.65 -3.34
CA PRO A 43 2.99 -9.86 -3.00
C PRO A 43 3.41 -9.12 -1.72
N ILE A 44 2.87 -7.92 -1.49
CA ILE A 44 3.15 -7.15 -0.27
C ILE A 44 2.46 -7.80 0.93
N HIS A 45 1.23 -8.27 0.78
CA HIS A 45 0.53 -9.01 1.84
C HIS A 45 1.22 -10.32 2.21
N ALA A 46 1.84 -11.01 1.25
CA ALA A 46 2.58 -12.23 1.50
C ALA A 46 3.76 -12.00 2.45
N ILE A 47 4.51 -10.90 2.27
CA ILE A 47 5.65 -10.59 3.13
C ILE A 47 5.23 -10.00 4.49
N THR A 48 4.10 -9.30 4.58
CA THR A 48 3.66 -8.66 5.84
C THR A 48 2.90 -9.59 6.79
N ASN A 49 2.20 -10.60 6.28
CA ASN A 49 1.42 -11.56 7.08
C ASN A 49 2.28 -12.54 7.92
N HIS A 50 3.60 -12.55 7.75
CA HIS A 50 4.51 -13.37 8.56
C HIS A 50 4.78 -12.81 9.96
N THR A 51 4.26 -11.62 10.26
CA THR A 51 4.38 -10.99 11.58
C THR A 51 3.16 -11.37 12.44
N LYS A 52 3.17 -12.57 13.03
CA LYS A 52 2.27 -12.95 14.13
C LYS A 52 3.10 -13.29 15.36
#